data_AF-A0A7K2Z3S9-F1
#
_entry.id   AF-A0A7K2Z3S9-F1
#
_cell.length_a   1.000
_cell.length_b   1.000
_cell.length_c   1.000
_cell.angle_alpha   90.00
_cell.angle_beta   90.00
_cell.angle_gamma   90.00
#
_symmetry.space_group_name_H-M   'P 1'
#
loop_
_entity.id
_entity.type
_entity.pdbx_description
1 polymer ?
#
loop_
_entity_poly.entity_id
_entity_poly.type
_entity_poly.pdbx_seq_one_letter_code
_entity_poly.pdbx_strand_id
1 'polypeptide(L)'
;MIEIVPEPVIDTTDPESIDAHDDVLDVDALLAWGAAHPTATIRTLAERTAQGLARLAEHRARARAVDAAQARLIEAQLLLARAEAGLRAAKNGTGSAAALTGVPTVDPGPAQRREEGRRARAWAASTGLECPARGIVPKHVLDAYRRRANGGNEA
;
A
#
# COMPACT_ATOMS: atom_id res chain seq x y z
N MET A 1 78.26 6.52 -19.94
CA MET A 1 78.28 6.16 -18.50
C MET A 1 76.98 6.73 -17.93
N ILE A 2 76.21 5.88 -17.26
CA ILE A 2 74.75 5.92 -17.10
C ILE A 2 74.26 7.16 -16.33
N GLU A 3 73.30 7.91 -16.90
CA GLU A 3 72.50 8.90 -16.16
C GLU A 3 71.42 8.15 -15.36
N ILE A 4 71.46 8.28 -14.04
CA ILE A 4 70.44 7.79 -13.12
C ILE A 4 69.43 8.92 -12.95
N VAL A 5 68.30 8.82 -13.65
CA VAL A 5 67.09 9.59 -13.34
C VAL A 5 66.25 8.73 -12.39
N PRO A 6 65.99 9.15 -11.13
CA PRO A 6 65.08 8.41 -10.27
C PRO A 6 63.64 8.60 -10.78
N GLU A 7 62.99 7.48 -11.08
CA GLU A 7 61.56 7.40 -11.39
C GLU A 7 60.71 7.93 -10.23
N PRO A 8 59.60 8.65 -10.47
CA PRO A 8 58.64 8.95 -9.43
C PRO A 8 57.96 7.65 -8.98
N VAL A 9 58.11 7.36 -7.69
CA VAL A 9 57.46 6.28 -6.94
C VAL A 9 55.96 6.22 -7.28
N ILE A 10 55.53 5.13 -7.90
CA ILE A 10 54.11 4.78 -7.96
C ILE A 10 53.77 4.25 -6.57
N ASP A 11 53.30 5.15 -5.70
CA ASP A 11 52.79 4.78 -4.39
C ASP A 11 51.55 3.90 -4.59
N THR A 12 51.73 2.62 -4.30
CA THR A 12 50.64 1.65 -4.18
C THR A 12 50.05 1.86 -2.80
N THR A 13 49.04 2.72 -2.72
CA THR A 13 48.28 2.93 -1.48
C THR A 13 46.79 2.84 -1.79
N ASP A 14 46.22 1.74 -1.31
CA ASP A 14 44.81 1.45 -1.02
C ASP A 14 43.78 1.40 -2.17
N PRO A 15 43.36 0.18 -2.58
CA PRO A 15 42.05 -0.02 -3.22
C PRO A 15 40.88 0.01 -2.21
N GLU A 16 41.06 0.59 -1.02
CA GLU A 16 40.05 0.61 0.05
C GLU A 16 39.48 2.02 0.27
N SER A 17 38.76 2.52 -0.73
CA SER A 17 37.78 3.60 -0.55
C SER A 17 36.76 3.55 -1.69
N ILE A 18 36.13 2.38 -1.85
CA ILE A 18 34.78 2.35 -2.44
C ILE A 18 33.89 2.84 -1.31
N ASP A 19 33.73 4.16 -1.25
CA ASP A 19 33.00 4.85 -0.20
C ASP A 19 31.62 4.21 -0.07
N ALA A 20 31.45 3.49 1.04
CA ALA A 20 30.22 2.84 1.41
C ALA A 20 29.23 3.91 1.86
N HIS A 21 28.63 4.63 0.91
CA HIS A 21 27.42 5.40 1.16
C HIS A 21 26.21 4.54 0.83
N ASP A 22 26.01 3.53 1.68
CA ASP A 22 24.70 2.97 1.97
C ASP A 22 24.00 3.96 2.91
N ASP A 23 23.47 5.05 2.36
CA ASP A 23 22.64 6.01 3.08
C ASP A 23 21.53 6.43 2.13
N VAL A 24 20.34 5.88 2.34
CA VAL A 24 19.05 6.18 1.69
C VAL A 24 19.18 6.99 0.39
N LEU A 25 19.16 6.29 -0.76
CA LEU A 25 19.15 6.92 -2.09
C LEU A 25 18.14 8.07 -2.15
N ASP A 26 18.64 9.30 -2.00
CA ASP A 26 17.87 10.51 -2.18
C ASP A 26 17.59 10.65 -3.69
N VAL A 27 16.41 10.18 -4.08
CA VAL A 27 15.96 10.14 -5.46
C VAL A 27 15.95 11.55 -6.06
N ASP A 28 15.60 12.57 -5.28
CA ASP A 28 15.54 13.94 -5.77
C ASP A 28 16.95 14.50 -6.00
N ALA A 29 17.89 14.23 -5.09
CA ALA A 29 19.30 14.58 -5.28
C ALA A 29 19.92 13.86 -6.48
N LEU A 30 19.60 12.58 -6.69
CA LEU A 30 20.11 11.80 -7.82
C LEU A 30 19.56 12.30 -9.16
N LEU A 31 18.29 12.69 -9.21
CA LEU A 31 17.68 13.30 -10.40
C LEU A 31 18.28 14.67 -10.69
N ALA A 32 18.51 15.50 -9.66
CA ALA A 32 19.14 16.81 -9.81
C ALA A 32 20.58 16.69 -10.32
N TRP A 33 21.38 15.77 -9.76
CA TRP A 33 22.72 15.46 -10.26
C TRP A 33 22.68 14.98 -11.72
N GLY A 34 21.76 14.05 -12.02
CA GLY A 34 21.62 13.50 -13.36
C GLY A 34 21.23 14.55 -14.40
N ALA A 35 20.39 15.52 -14.04
CA ALA A 35 20.00 16.64 -14.90
C ALA A 35 21.14 17.62 -15.17
N ALA A 36 22.03 17.85 -14.20
CA ALA A 36 23.20 18.71 -14.34
C ALA A 36 24.40 18.02 -15.01
N HIS A 37 24.30 16.71 -15.29
CA HIS A 37 25.44 15.92 -15.74
C HIS A 37 25.93 16.35 -17.16
N PRO A 38 27.26 16.41 -17.42
CA PRO A 38 27.80 16.79 -18.74
C PRO A 38 27.39 15.87 -19.89
N THR A 39 27.28 14.56 -19.62
CA THR A 39 26.86 13.55 -20.60
C THR A 39 25.36 13.58 -20.90
N ALA A 40 24.99 13.74 -22.17
CA ALA A 40 23.58 13.80 -22.61
C ALA A 40 22.76 12.55 -22.26
N THR A 41 23.37 11.36 -22.30
CA THR A 41 22.71 10.09 -21.95
C THR A 41 22.23 10.09 -20.49
N ILE A 42 23.03 10.63 -19.57
CA ILE A 42 22.70 10.68 -18.15
C ILE A 42 21.57 11.70 -17.90
N ARG A 43 21.62 12.88 -18.55
CA ARG A 43 20.52 13.85 -18.50
C ARG A 43 19.20 13.26 -19.00
N THR A 44 19.25 12.55 -20.13
CA THR A 44 18.07 11.89 -20.71
C THR A 44 17.52 10.81 -19.78
N LEU A 45 18.38 10.06 -19.09
CA LEU A 45 17.97 9.06 -18.11
C LEU A 45 17.28 9.71 -16.91
N ALA A 46 17.82 10.81 -16.37
CA ALA A 46 17.22 11.55 -15.28
C ALA A 46 15.84 12.09 -15.65
N GLU A 47 15.71 12.70 -16.84
CA GLU A 47 14.43 13.22 -17.34
C GLU A 47 13.37 12.11 -17.47
N ARG A 48 13.73 10.97 -18.09
CA ARG A 48 12.81 9.83 -18.24
C ARG A 48 12.39 9.26 -16.89
N THR A 49 13.31 9.22 -15.93
CA THR A 49 13.03 8.73 -14.58
C THR A 49 12.07 9.68 -13.86
N ALA A 50 12.30 10.99 -13.94
CA ALA A 50 11.40 11.99 -13.38
C ALA A 50 9.98 11.90 -13.98
N GLN A 51 9.88 11.73 -15.30
CA GLN A 51 8.59 11.47 -15.96
C GLN A 51 7.92 10.18 -15.46
N GLY A 52 8.71 9.12 -15.23
CA GLY A 52 8.22 7.87 -14.66
C GLY A 52 7.65 8.04 -13.24
N LEU A 53 8.35 8.77 -12.38
CA LEU A 53 7.89 9.08 -11.03
C LEU A 53 6.61 9.93 -11.03
N ALA A 54 6.52 10.93 -11.91
CA ALA A 54 5.32 11.75 -12.07
C ALA A 54 4.10 10.89 -12.46
N ARG A 55 4.28 9.94 -13.39
CA ARG A 55 3.23 8.98 -13.76
C ARG A 55 2.82 8.08 -12.59
N LEU A 56 3.77 7.56 -11.83
CA LEU A 56 3.47 6.75 -10.63
C LEU A 56 2.67 7.55 -9.59
N ALA A 57 3.03 8.81 -9.37
CA ALA A 57 2.29 9.71 -8.49
C ALA A 57 0.85 9.92 -8.97
N GLU A 58 0.65 10.13 -10.27
CA GLU A 58 -0.68 10.24 -10.87
C GLU A 58 -1.49 8.95 -10.71
N HIS A 59 -0.90 7.78 -10.97
CA HIS A 59 -1.56 6.49 -10.76
C HIS A 59 -1.98 6.29 -9.29
N ARG A 60 -1.14 6.68 -8.34
CA ARG A 60 -1.46 6.63 -6.90
C ARG A 60 -2.61 7.57 -6.56
N ALA A 61 -2.64 8.78 -7.12
CA ALA A 61 -3.74 9.72 -6.91
C ALA A 61 -5.07 9.17 -7.46
N ARG A 62 -5.05 8.60 -8.67
CA ARG A 62 -6.23 7.96 -9.28
C ARG A 62 -6.71 6.77 -8.46
N ALA A 63 -5.81 5.92 -7.98
CA ALA A 63 -6.17 4.78 -7.12
C ALA A 63 -6.88 5.26 -5.85
N ARG A 64 -6.33 6.27 -5.15
CA ARG A 64 -6.98 6.88 -3.97
C ARG A 64 -8.37 7.46 -4.29
N ALA A 65 -8.53 8.08 -5.46
CA ALA A 65 -9.83 8.60 -5.87
C ALA A 65 -10.86 7.49 -6.11
N VAL A 66 -10.43 6.37 -6.71
CA VAL A 66 -11.27 5.17 -6.89
C VAL A 66 -11.66 4.58 -5.53
N ASP A 67 -10.71 4.41 -4.62
CA ASP A 67 -10.97 3.86 -3.29
C ASP A 67 -11.97 4.75 -2.52
N ALA A 68 -11.80 6.08 -2.58
CA ALA A 68 -12.72 7.02 -1.96
C ALA A 68 -14.13 6.96 -2.60
N ALA A 69 -14.22 6.80 -3.92
CA ALA A 69 -15.51 6.63 -4.59
C ALA A 69 -16.19 5.32 -4.20
N GLN A 70 -15.43 4.23 -4.07
CA GLN A 70 -15.93 2.93 -3.62
C GLN A 70 -16.44 3.00 -2.17
N ALA A 71 -15.72 3.69 -1.28
CA ALA A 71 -16.18 3.89 0.09
C ALA A 71 -17.54 4.61 0.14
N ARG A 72 -17.70 5.69 -0.63
CA ARG A 72 -18.99 6.41 -0.73
C ARG A 72 -20.10 5.53 -1.30
N LEU A 73 -19.79 4.66 -2.26
CA LEU A 73 -20.77 3.70 -2.80
C LEU A 73 -21.26 2.74 -1.72
N ILE A 74 -20.35 2.19 -0.90
CA ILE A 74 -20.69 1.28 0.19
C ILE A 74 -21.57 2.00 1.22
N GLU A 75 -21.20 3.23 1.62
CA GLU A 75 -22.03 4.04 2.53
C GLU A 75 -23.43 4.29 1.97
N ALA A 76 -23.53 4.68 0.70
CA ALA A 76 -24.81 4.91 0.05
C ALA A 76 -25.68 3.64 0.00
N GLN A 77 -25.07 2.48 -0.26
CA GLN A 77 -25.79 1.18 -0.24
C GLN A 77 -26.30 0.83 1.15
N LEU A 78 -25.51 1.08 2.21
CA LEU A 78 -25.93 0.87 3.59
C LEU A 78 -27.12 1.77 3.97
N LEU A 79 -27.06 3.05 3.60
CA LEU A 79 -28.14 4.00 3.82
C LEU A 79 -29.41 3.59 3.09
N LEU A 80 -29.29 3.17 1.83
CA LEU A 80 -30.41 2.66 1.03
C LEU A 80 -31.03 1.42 1.68
N ALA A 81 -30.22 0.44 2.09
CA ALA A 81 -30.72 -0.76 2.76
C ALA A 81 -31.47 -0.44 4.05
N ARG A 82 -30.97 0.53 4.83
CA ARG A 82 -31.64 1.03 6.04
C ARG A 82 -32.97 1.72 5.73
N ALA A 83 -33.00 2.56 4.69
CA ALA A 83 -34.21 3.24 4.25
C ALA A 83 -35.27 2.23 3.77
N GLU A 84 -34.88 1.24 2.99
CA GLU A 84 -35.78 0.16 2.55
C GLU A 84 -36.33 -0.66 3.70
N ALA A 85 -35.49 -0.98 4.70
CA ALA A 85 -35.94 -1.68 5.91
C ALA A 85 -36.98 -0.85 6.67
N GLY A 86 -36.74 0.46 6.81
CA GLY A 86 -37.72 1.39 7.40
C GLY A 86 -39.04 1.44 6.62
N LEU A 87 -38.98 1.50 5.29
CA LEU A 87 -40.16 1.48 4.43
C LEU A 87 -40.95 0.17 4.58
N ARG A 88 -40.26 -0.98 4.62
CA ARG A 88 -40.91 -2.29 4.85
C ARG A 88 -41.57 -2.35 6.23
N ALA A 89 -40.92 -1.85 7.27
CA ALA A 89 -41.48 -1.79 8.63
C ALA A 89 -42.74 -0.88 8.67
N ALA A 90 -42.68 0.30 8.05
CA ALA A 90 -43.81 1.22 7.96
C ALA A 90 -45.00 0.61 7.19
N LYS A 91 -44.74 -0.08 6.06
CA LYS A 91 -45.77 -0.75 5.26
C LYS A 91 -46.42 -1.93 5.99
N ASN A 92 -45.64 -2.67 6.77
CA ASN A 92 -46.12 -3.85 7.48
C ASN A 92 -46.77 -3.50 8.83
N GLY A 93 -46.90 -2.21 9.16
CA GLY A 93 -47.55 -1.73 10.39
C GLY A 93 -46.80 -2.08 11.68
N THR A 94 -45.64 -2.72 11.60
CA THR A 94 -44.81 -3.06 12.75
C THR A 94 -43.88 -1.90 13.06
N GLY A 95 -44.44 -0.87 13.70
CA GLY A 95 -43.66 0.17 14.35
C GLY A 95 -42.79 -0.47 15.44
N SER A 96 -41.54 -0.79 15.14
CA SER A 96 -40.54 -1.10 16.15
C SER A 96 -39.25 -0.34 15.85
N ALA A 97 -39.05 0.71 16.64
CA ALA A 97 -37.84 1.52 16.72
C ALA A 97 -36.61 0.75 17.27
N ALA A 98 -36.70 -0.58 17.41
CA ALA A 98 -35.67 -1.41 18.06
C ALA A 98 -34.63 -2.03 17.10
N ALA A 99 -34.73 -1.85 15.78
CA ALA A 99 -33.81 -2.49 14.82
C ALA A 99 -32.53 -1.66 14.50
N LEU A 100 -32.17 -0.68 15.34
CA LEU A 100 -31.08 0.27 15.06
C LEU A 100 -29.65 -0.22 15.41
N THR A 101 -29.47 -1.46 15.85
CA THR A 101 -28.15 -1.98 16.26
C THR A 101 -27.58 -3.07 15.34
N GLY A 102 -28.31 -3.47 14.29
CA GLY A 102 -27.78 -4.38 13.28
C GLY A 102 -27.02 -3.61 12.20
N VAL A 103 -25.70 -3.49 12.33
CA VAL A 103 -24.83 -3.13 11.18
C VAL A 103 -25.18 -4.09 10.04
N PRO A 104 -25.62 -3.61 8.86
CA PRO A 104 -25.87 -4.49 7.74
C PRO A 104 -24.52 -5.08 7.32
N THR A 105 -24.30 -6.37 7.60
CA THR A 105 -23.18 -7.10 7.03
C THR A 105 -23.46 -7.22 5.54
N VAL A 106 -22.94 -6.28 4.75
CA VAL A 106 -22.90 -6.40 3.28
C VAL A 106 -22.17 -7.71 3.00
N ASP A 107 -22.88 -8.72 2.50
CA ASP A 107 -22.27 -10.01 2.18
C ASP A 107 -21.26 -9.75 1.06
N PRO A 108 -19.94 -9.85 1.33
CA PRO A 108 -18.94 -9.52 0.33
C PRO A 108 -19.10 -10.47 -0.84
N GLY A 109 -19.00 -9.97 -2.08
CA GLY A 109 -19.01 -10.84 -3.25
C GLY A 109 -17.95 -11.96 -3.14
N PRO A 110 -18.09 -13.07 -3.87
CA PRO A 110 -17.19 -14.23 -3.73
C PRO A 110 -15.70 -13.88 -3.95
N ALA A 111 -15.39 -12.88 -4.78
CA ALA A 111 -14.03 -12.37 -4.95
C ALA A 111 -13.51 -11.64 -3.70
N GLN A 112 -14.36 -10.83 -3.08
CA GLN A 112 -14.03 -10.06 -1.87
C GLN A 112 -13.87 -10.99 -0.66
N ARG A 113 -14.68 -12.05 -0.53
CA ARG A 113 -14.49 -13.08 0.53
C ARG A 113 -13.17 -13.82 0.40
N ARG A 114 -12.74 -14.12 -0.83
CA ARG A 114 -11.43 -14.77 -1.07
C ARG A 114 -10.28 -13.86 -0.70
N GLU A 115 -10.37 -12.58 -1.06
CA GLU A 115 -9.37 -11.57 -0.73
C GLU A 115 -9.29 -11.31 0.79
N GLU A 116 -10.45 -11.16 1.44
CA GLU A 116 -10.54 -11.04 2.90
C GLU A 116 -9.90 -12.25 3.59
N GLY A 117 -10.17 -13.47 3.12
CA GLY A 117 -9.55 -14.68 3.64
C GLY A 117 -8.02 -14.71 3.45
N ARG A 118 -7.49 -14.16 2.35
CA ARG A 118 -6.02 -14.03 2.17
C ARG A 118 -5.42 -13.08 3.20
N ARG A 119 -6.04 -11.92 3.39
CA ARG A 119 -5.56 -10.92 4.37
C ARG A 119 -5.65 -11.42 5.80
N ALA A 120 -6.74 -12.10 6.14
CA ALA A 120 -6.92 -12.71 7.46
C ALA A 120 -5.86 -13.79 7.76
N ARG A 121 -5.44 -14.60 6.77
CA ARG A 121 -4.34 -15.58 6.93
C ARG A 121 -2.99 -14.92 7.16
N ALA A 122 -2.66 -13.91 6.35
CA ALA A 122 -1.40 -13.17 6.50
C ALA A 122 -1.34 -12.48 7.88
N TRP A 123 -2.47 -11.92 8.32
CA TRP A 123 -2.58 -11.35 9.65
C TRP A 123 -2.41 -12.41 10.75
N ALA A 124 -3.13 -13.54 10.66
CA ALA A 124 -3.05 -14.61 11.64
C ALA A 124 -1.62 -15.11 11.83
N ALA A 125 -0.86 -15.27 10.74
CA ALA A 125 0.55 -15.64 10.78
C ALA A 125 1.42 -14.62 11.56
N SER A 126 1.14 -13.32 11.43
CA SER A 126 1.87 -12.27 12.19
C SER A 126 1.49 -12.17 13.67
N THR A 127 0.27 -12.60 14.04
CA THR A 127 -0.22 -12.60 15.43
C THR A 127 -0.04 -13.93 16.15
N GLY A 128 0.46 -14.97 15.47
CA GLY A 128 0.59 -16.32 16.03
C GLY A 128 -0.75 -17.05 16.20
N LEU A 129 -1.81 -16.63 15.50
CA LEU A 129 -3.10 -17.31 15.51
C LEU A 129 -3.06 -18.51 14.55
N GLU A 130 -3.53 -19.66 15.02
CA GLU A 130 -3.55 -20.89 14.22
C GLU A 130 -4.56 -20.75 13.08
N CYS A 131 -4.05 -20.79 11.85
CA CYS A 131 -4.88 -20.69 10.66
C CYS A 131 -4.33 -21.61 9.55
N PRO A 132 -5.18 -22.43 8.91
CA PRO A 132 -4.75 -23.30 7.82
C PRO A 132 -4.27 -22.48 6.61
N ALA A 133 -3.17 -22.93 6.00
CA ALA A 133 -2.54 -22.27 4.85
C ALA A 133 -3.44 -22.26 3.60
N ARG A 134 -4.38 -23.22 3.49
CA ARG A 134 -5.33 -23.37 2.39
C ARG A 134 -6.72 -23.73 2.91
N GLY A 135 -7.76 -23.44 2.13
CA GLY A 135 -9.15 -23.79 2.47
C GLY A 135 -9.91 -22.69 3.20
N ILE A 136 -10.93 -23.05 3.98
CA ILE A 136 -11.79 -22.09 4.68
C ILE A 136 -11.05 -21.49 5.88
N VAL A 137 -11.07 -20.16 6.03
CA VAL A 137 -10.49 -19.49 7.20
C VAL A 137 -11.42 -19.69 8.39
N PRO A 138 -10.90 -20.11 9.57
CA PRO A 138 -11.72 -20.27 10.76
C PRO A 138 -12.45 -18.97 11.13
N LYS A 139 -13.72 -19.10 11.53
CA LYS A 139 -14.59 -17.95 11.83
C LYS A 139 -14.00 -17.03 12.90
N HIS A 140 -13.36 -17.61 13.94
CA HIS A 140 -12.75 -16.83 15.01
C HIS A 140 -11.59 -15.94 14.53
N VAL A 141 -10.81 -16.39 13.53
CA VAL A 141 -9.74 -15.60 12.90
C VAL A 141 -10.33 -14.47 12.06
N LEU A 142 -11.37 -14.76 11.28
CA LEU A 142 -12.06 -13.73 10.47
C LEU A 142 -12.72 -12.66 11.34
N ASP A 143 -13.39 -13.05 12.42
CA ASP A 143 -14.04 -12.10 13.33
C ASP A 143 -13.02 -11.22 14.05
N ALA A 144 -11.87 -11.79 14.46
CA ALA A 144 -10.80 -11.02 15.06
C ALA A 144 -10.12 -10.07 14.06
N TYR A 145 -9.92 -10.51 12.81
CA TYR A 145 -9.44 -9.67 11.71
C TYR A 145 -10.40 -8.51 11.42
N ARG A 146 -11.71 -8.77 11.36
CA ARG A 146 -12.75 -7.74 11.15
C ARG A 146 -12.82 -6.75 12.30
N ARG A 147 -12.72 -7.22 13.55
CA ARG A 147 -12.63 -6.32 14.72
C ARG A 147 -11.40 -5.41 14.63
N ARG A 148 -10.25 -5.93 14.24
CA ARG A 148 -9.04 -5.12 13.99
C ARG A 148 -9.26 -4.12 12.85
N ALA A 149 -9.81 -4.58 11.73
CA ALA A 149 -10.02 -3.74 10.55
C ALA A 149 -11.03 -2.60 10.80
N ASN A 150 -12.06 -2.86 11.61
CA ASN A 150 -13.06 -1.86 11.97
C ASN A 150 -12.65 -0.99 13.17
N GLY A 151 -11.83 -1.51 14.08
CA GLY A 151 -11.29 -0.80 15.24
C GLY A 151 -10.10 0.12 14.94
N GLY A 152 -9.60 0.14 13.70
CA GLY A 152 -8.58 1.09 13.24
C GLY A 152 -9.14 2.43 12.74
N ASN A 153 -10.44 2.68 12.90
CA ASN A 153 -11.11 3.95 12.54
C ASN A 153 -11.37 4.85 13.76
N GLU A 154 -10.89 4.46 14.94
CA GLU A 154 -10.86 5.28 16.17
C GLU A 154 -9.46 5.19 16.81
N ALA A 155 -8.49 5.92 16.24
CA ALA A 155 -7.27 6.39 16.92
C ALA A 155 -6.56 7.41 16.02
#